data_AF-A0A8H8MC97-F1
#
_entry.id   AF-A0A8H8MC97-F1
#
_cell.length_a   1.000
_cell.length_b   1.000
_cell.length_c   1.000
_cell.angle_alpha   90.00
_cell.angle_beta   90.00
_cell.angle_gamma   90.00
#
_symmetry.space_group_name_H-M   'P 1'
#
loop_
_entity.id
_entity.type
_entity.pdbx_description
1 polymer ?
#
loop_
_entity_poly.entity_id
_entity_poly.type
_entity_poly.pdbx_seq_one_letter_code
_entity_poly.pdbx_strand_id
1 'polypeptide(L)'
;MHEAQAVLLIPDDHIMDKPSSLHNLGMLYRARLQRFNKLGNLSKAICHQKEAVLMTPDSHVQKPEWLSSLGFLYHIQFQREGQPVDTQHCANFLAKSAYSQSGHPLVKLEASINWVHVLFEHALGLQIEAYTWAMAFVLQVIWLSIAVSNWYECIMSDFEGLAVEAAHVAILLQDYPKALKWLEDVSWIRTLFKLLALFQSVIYSLKLVLE
;
A
#
# COMPACT_ATOMS: atom_id res chain seq x y z
N MET A 1 8.41 3.33 30.26
CA MET A 1 9.73 2.66 30.26
C MET A 1 9.61 1.14 30.28
N HIS A 2 8.58 0.56 30.92
CA HIS A 2 8.42 -0.90 31.02
C HIS A 2 8.18 -1.66 29.69
N GLU A 3 7.51 -1.07 28.69
CA GLU A 3 7.18 -1.78 27.43
C GLU A 3 8.40 -2.03 26.52
N ALA A 4 9.37 -1.10 26.50
CA ALA A 4 10.62 -1.29 25.74
C ALA A 4 11.56 -2.30 26.42
N GLN A 5 11.46 -2.44 27.74
CA GLN A 5 12.21 -3.45 28.49
C GLN A 5 11.66 -4.86 28.27
N ALA A 6 10.36 -5.01 28.00
CA ALA A 6 9.76 -6.31 27.71
C ALA A 6 10.30 -6.95 26.41
N VAL A 7 10.63 -6.14 25.40
CA VAL A 7 11.20 -6.64 24.13
C VAL A 7 12.68 -7.06 24.29
N LEU A 8 13.40 -6.45 25.23
CA LEU A 8 14.78 -6.88 25.60
C LEU A 8 14.81 -8.18 26.42
N LEU A 9 13.65 -8.66 26.89
CA LEU A 9 13.50 -9.89 27.69
C LEU A 9 13.01 -11.07 26.86
N ILE A 10 12.74 -10.89 25.56
CA ILE A 10 12.45 -11.99 24.64
C ILE A 10 13.76 -12.78 24.46
N PRO A 11 13.85 -14.05 24.91
CA PRO A 11 15.02 -14.88 24.68
C PRO A 11 15.36 -14.92 23.19
N ASP A 12 16.65 -14.99 22.84
CA ASP A 12 17.11 -15.09 21.44
C ASP A 12 16.56 -16.35 20.73
N ASP A 13 15.92 -17.25 21.47
CA ASP A 13 15.24 -18.46 21.05
C ASP A 13 13.88 -18.17 20.35
N HIS A 14 13.31 -16.96 20.55
CA HIS A 14 12.04 -16.49 19.98
C HIS A 14 12.23 -15.41 18.89
N ILE A 15 13.25 -15.56 18.03
CA ILE A 15 13.56 -14.64 16.92
C ILE A 15 12.36 -14.35 16.01
N MET A 16 11.40 -15.27 15.86
CA MET A 16 10.23 -15.09 14.97
C MET A 16 9.28 -13.98 15.45
N ASP A 17 9.19 -13.72 16.76
CA ASP A 17 8.23 -12.74 17.32
C ASP A 17 8.87 -11.36 17.62
N LYS A 18 10.20 -11.30 17.60
CA LYS A 18 10.95 -10.06 17.88
C LYS A 18 10.71 -8.97 16.83
N PRO A 19 10.73 -9.24 15.51
CA PRO A 19 10.39 -8.25 14.49
C PRO A 19 8.96 -7.68 14.64
N SER A 20 7.98 -8.54 14.91
CA SER A 20 6.59 -8.14 15.16
C SER A 20 6.45 -7.25 16.40
N SER A 21 7.18 -7.59 17.47
CA SER A 21 7.20 -6.79 18.71
C SER A 21 7.82 -5.41 18.48
N LEU A 22 8.91 -5.34 17.72
CA LEU A 22 9.57 -4.09 17.34
C LEU A 22 8.67 -3.22 16.45
N HIS A 23 7.97 -3.83 15.49
CA HIS A 23 6.95 -3.15 14.68
C HIS A 23 5.87 -2.53 15.57
N ASN A 24 5.33 -3.32 16.50
CA ASN A 24 4.28 -2.85 17.41
C ASN A 24 4.76 -1.69 18.31
N LEU A 25 6.01 -1.74 18.79
CA LEU A 25 6.61 -0.60 19.49
C LEU A 25 6.71 0.64 18.60
N GLY A 26 7.13 0.46 17.34
CA GLY A 26 7.16 1.51 16.34
C GLY A 26 5.80 2.19 16.18
N MET A 27 4.75 1.39 16.01
CA MET A 27 3.36 1.85 15.90
C MET A 27 2.86 2.55 17.17
N LEU A 28 3.20 2.05 18.35
CA LEU A 28 2.86 2.70 19.62
C LEU A 28 3.50 4.08 19.73
N TYR A 29 4.77 4.23 19.35
CA TYR A 29 5.43 5.53 19.34
C TYR A 29 4.85 6.47 18.29
N ARG A 30 4.44 5.98 17.12
CA ARG A 30 3.69 6.76 16.12
C ARG A 30 2.37 7.28 16.68
N ALA A 31 1.58 6.42 17.33
CA ALA A 31 0.32 6.84 17.95
C ALA A 31 0.54 7.88 19.06
N ARG A 32 1.59 7.69 19.89
CA ARG A 32 1.99 8.68 20.90
C ARG A 32 2.48 9.99 20.29
N LEU A 33 3.15 9.95 19.14
CA LEU A 33 3.52 11.15 18.40
C LEU A 33 2.28 11.92 17.95
N GLN A 34 1.29 11.25 17.35
CA GLN A 34 0.05 11.89 16.90
C GLN A 34 -0.72 12.53 18.08
N ARG A 35 -0.74 11.86 19.24
CA ARG A 35 -1.47 12.35 20.42
C ARG A 35 -0.77 13.46 21.19
N PHE A 36 0.56 13.44 21.27
CA PHE A 36 1.33 14.32 22.17
C PHE A 36 2.36 15.21 21.46
N ASN A 37 2.49 15.09 20.13
CA ASN A 37 3.41 15.83 19.25
C ASN A 37 4.90 15.83 19.70
N LYS A 38 5.31 14.88 20.55
CA LYS A 38 6.69 14.83 21.08
C LYS A 38 7.67 14.31 20.04
N LEU A 39 8.66 15.13 19.67
CA LEU A 39 9.71 14.80 18.68
C LEU A 39 10.43 13.47 18.98
N GLY A 40 10.77 13.22 20.25
CA GLY A 40 11.45 11.98 20.64
C GLY A 40 10.64 10.70 20.40
N ASN A 41 9.33 10.77 20.17
CA ASN A 41 8.54 9.61 19.79
C ASN A 41 8.74 9.25 18.31
N LEU A 42 8.95 10.23 17.42
CA LEU A 42 9.18 9.95 15.99
C LEU A 42 10.49 9.20 15.77
N SER A 43 11.58 9.67 16.37
CA SER A 43 12.90 9.02 16.25
C SER A 43 12.87 7.59 16.81
N LYS A 44 12.15 7.36 17.92
CA LYS A 44 11.96 6.01 18.48
C LYS A 44 11.11 5.12 17.58
N ALA A 45 10.04 5.67 17.00
CA ALA A 45 9.22 4.93 16.04
C ALA A 45 10.06 4.46 14.85
N ILE A 46 10.84 5.37 14.25
CA ILE A 46 11.72 5.07 13.12
C ILE A 46 12.78 4.04 13.51
N CYS A 47 13.37 4.16 14.70
CA CYS A 47 14.40 3.23 15.19
C CYS A 47 13.86 1.79 15.28
N HIS A 48 12.77 1.57 16.01
CA HIS A 48 12.20 0.23 16.19
C HIS A 48 11.66 -0.35 14.87
N GLN A 49 11.04 0.50 14.04
CA GLN A 49 10.52 0.06 12.74
C GLN A 49 11.64 -0.35 11.77
N LYS A 50 12.79 0.36 11.79
CA LYS A 50 13.98 -0.03 11.02
C LYS A 50 14.52 -1.37 11.47
N GLU A 51 14.64 -1.57 12.78
CA GLU A 51 15.14 -2.82 13.34
C GLU A 51 14.23 -4.00 12.96
N ALA A 52 12.91 -3.82 13.06
CA ALA A 52 11.95 -4.82 12.58
C ALA A 52 12.20 -5.18 11.10
N VAL A 53 12.26 -4.19 10.21
CA VAL A 53 12.50 -4.41 8.77
C VAL A 53 13.82 -5.13 8.51
N LEU A 54 14.90 -4.80 9.23
CA LEU A 54 16.22 -5.42 9.06
C LEU A 54 16.25 -6.88 9.52
N MET A 55 15.55 -7.22 10.60
CA MET A 55 15.50 -8.58 11.14
C MET A 55 14.60 -9.53 10.33
N THR A 56 13.81 -9.00 9.41
CA THR A 56 12.79 -9.76 8.69
C THR A 56 13.33 -10.27 7.36
N PRO A 57 13.20 -11.57 7.02
CA PRO A 57 13.56 -12.07 5.70
C PRO A 57 12.68 -11.47 4.59
N ASP A 58 13.24 -11.28 3.39
CA ASP A 58 12.49 -10.73 2.24
C ASP A 58 11.29 -11.60 1.80
N SER A 59 11.36 -12.90 2.05
CA SER A 59 10.27 -13.84 1.78
C SER A 59 9.11 -13.76 2.78
N HIS A 60 9.25 -13.01 3.88
CA HIS A 60 8.24 -12.97 4.94
C HIS A 60 7.01 -12.15 4.54
N VAL A 61 5.82 -12.72 4.72
CA VAL A 61 4.54 -12.16 4.25
C VAL A 61 4.19 -10.79 4.83
N GLN A 62 4.68 -10.45 6.03
CA GLN A 62 4.44 -9.14 6.68
C GLN A 62 5.50 -8.09 6.34
N LYS A 63 6.62 -8.47 5.70
CA LYS A 63 7.69 -7.50 5.41
C LYS A 63 7.23 -6.29 4.58
N PRO A 64 6.36 -6.42 3.56
CA PRO A 64 5.83 -5.28 2.81
C PRO A 64 5.13 -4.27 3.71
N GLU A 65 4.32 -4.74 4.66
CA GLU A 65 3.60 -3.88 5.60
C GLU A 65 4.56 -3.10 6.51
N TRP A 66 5.64 -3.76 6.96
CA TRP A 66 6.66 -3.14 7.81
C TRP A 66 7.47 -2.09 7.06
N LEU A 67 7.78 -2.35 5.78
CA LEU A 67 8.40 -1.39 4.86
C LEU A 67 7.49 -0.17 4.63
N SER A 68 6.21 -0.37 4.32
CA SER A 68 5.25 0.73 4.13
C SER A 68 5.12 1.58 5.38
N SER A 69 5.01 0.94 6.55
CA SER A 69 4.94 1.63 7.84
C SER A 69 6.19 2.48 8.13
N LEU A 70 7.38 1.98 7.78
CA LEU A 70 8.61 2.77 7.87
C LEU A 70 8.61 3.95 6.89
N GLY A 71 8.17 3.73 5.65
CA GLY A 71 8.01 4.79 4.65
C GLY A 71 7.12 5.93 5.15
N PHE A 72 5.99 5.61 5.79
CA PHE A 72 5.10 6.63 6.35
C PHE A 72 5.72 7.43 7.50
N LEU A 73 6.58 6.81 8.33
CA LEU A 73 7.28 7.55 9.37
C LEU A 73 8.23 8.60 8.78
N TYR A 74 8.89 8.27 7.66
CA TYR A 74 9.69 9.24 6.92
C TYR A 74 8.86 10.33 6.26
N HIS A 75 7.67 10.01 5.74
CA HIS A 75 6.75 11.04 5.26
C HIS A 75 6.35 12.02 6.38
N ILE A 76 6.03 11.49 7.58
CA ILE A 76 5.74 12.33 8.75
C ILE A 76 6.96 13.17 9.14
N GLN A 77 8.17 12.65 9.03
CA GLN A 77 9.39 13.40 9.28
C GLN A 77 9.56 14.54 8.26
N PHE A 78 9.36 14.26 6.96
CA PHE A 78 9.37 15.28 5.91
C PHE A 78 8.36 16.40 6.19
N GLN A 79 7.12 16.06 6.52
CA GLN A 79 6.08 17.05 6.84
C GLN A 79 6.46 17.98 8.00
N ARG A 80 7.38 17.56 8.88
CA ARG A 80 7.80 18.33 10.06
C ARG A 80 9.11 19.08 9.85
N GLU A 81 10.08 18.47 9.19
CA GLU A 81 11.44 18.98 9.05
C GLU A 81 11.71 19.57 7.66
N GLY A 82 10.86 19.27 6.67
CA GLY A 82 10.95 19.76 5.30
C GLY A 82 12.15 19.24 4.52
N GLN A 83 12.81 18.19 5.01
CA GLN A 83 14.05 17.69 4.41
C GLN A 83 13.73 16.79 3.21
N PRO A 84 14.16 17.15 1.98
CA PRO A 84 13.83 16.37 0.77
C PRO A 84 14.35 14.93 0.81
N VAL A 85 15.40 14.67 1.60
CA VAL A 85 15.94 13.32 1.83
C VAL A 85 14.91 12.38 2.46
N ASP A 86 13.99 12.90 3.27
CA ASP A 86 12.96 12.09 3.93
C ASP A 86 11.87 11.67 2.94
N THR A 87 11.55 12.52 1.96
CA THR A 87 10.68 12.16 0.83
C THR A 87 11.30 11.04 0.01
N GLN A 88 12.61 11.09 -0.24
CA GLN A 88 13.32 10.02 -0.93
C GLN A 88 13.34 8.72 -0.11
N HIS A 89 13.56 8.79 1.20
CA HIS A 89 13.46 7.63 2.07
C HIS A 89 12.05 7.01 2.03
N CYS A 90 11.01 7.85 2.12
CA CYS A 90 9.62 7.42 2.01
C CYS A 90 9.36 6.66 0.70
N ALA A 91 9.69 7.28 -0.44
CA ALA A 91 9.53 6.68 -1.76
C ALA A 91 10.30 5.36 -1.88
N ASN A 92 11.55 5.29 -1.42
CA ASN A 92 12.36 4.08 -1.47
C ASN A 92 11.76 2.93 -0.66
N PHE A 93 11.21 3.18 0.52
CA PHE A 93 10.59 2.15 1.34
C PHE A 93 9.25 1.68 0.78
N LEU A 94 8.44 2.58 0.22
CA LEU A 94 7.20 2.23 -0.46
C LEU A 94 7.47 1.41 -1.73
N ALA A 95 8.46 1.80 -2.53
CA ALA A 95 8.91 1.02 -3.70
C ALA A 95 9.32 -0.40 -3.31
N LYS A 96 10.15 -0.55 -2.26
CA LYS A 96 10.56 -1.87 -1.75
C LYS A 96 9.37 -2.73 -1.30
N SER A 97 8.34 -2.11 -0.71
CA SER A 97 7.11 -2.81 -0.34
C SER A 97 6.35 -3.29 -1.58
N ALA A 98 6.17 -2.43 -2.58
CA ALA A 98 5.52 -2.76 -3.84
C ALA A 98 6.23 -3.89 -4.60
N TYR A 99 7.56 -3.88 -4.63
CA TYR A 99 8.38 -4.90 -5.31
C TYR A 99 8.43 -6.25 -4.59
N SER A 100 7.91 -6.35 -3.37
CA SER A 100 8.05 -7.57 -2.60
C SER A 100 7.33 -8.74 -3.28
N GLN A 101 8.06 -9.85 -3.40
CA GLN A 101 7.52 -11.11 -3.92
C GLN A 101 6.54 -11.76 -2.93
N SER A 102 6.63 -11.39 -1.65
CA SER A 102 5.78 -11.89 -0.56
C SER A 102 4.68 -10.87 -0.20
N GLY A 103 3.70 -11.31 0.59
CA GLY A 103 2.67 -10.45 1.18
C GLY A 103 1.42 -10.22 0.32
N HIS A 104 0.40 -9.69 0.98
CA HIS A 104 -0.94 -9.55 0.42
C HIS A 104 -0.98 -8.48 -0.69
N PRO A 105 -1.67 -8.73 -1.84
CA PRO A 105 -1.74 -7.77 -2.95
C PRO A 105 -2.26 -6.38 -2.56
N LEU A 106 -3.22 -6.31 -1.63
CA LEU A 106 -3.74 -5.01 -1.13
C LEU A 106 -2.65 -4.15 -0.50
N VAL A 107 -1.78 -4.72 0.34
CA VAL A 107 -0.71 -3.97 1.00
C VAL A 107 0.27 -3.41 -0.04
N LYS A 108 0.55 -4.18 -1.09
CA LYS A 108 1.43 -3.76 -2.20
C LYS A 108 0.78 -2.74 -3.12
N LEU A 109 -0.53 -2.85 -3.32
CA LEU A 109 -1.32 -1.84 -4.02
C LEU A 109 -1.28 -0.51 -3.26
N GLU A 110 -1.62 -0.54 -1.97
CA GLU A 110 -1.56 0.65 -1.11
C GLU A 110 -0.15 1.26 -1.11
N ALA A 111 0.90 0.44 -1.00
CA ALA A 111 2.27 0.92 -1.10
C ALA A 111 2.55 1.63 -2.44
N SER A 112 2.08 1.05 -3.56
CA SER A 112 2.27 1.61 -4.90
C SER A 112 1.54 2.94 -5.09
N ILE A 113 0.29 3.04 -4.62
CA ILE A 113 -0.50 4.29 -4.68
C ILE A 113 0.16 5.38 -3.83
N ASN A 114 0.56 5.04 -2.60
CA ASN A 114 1.25 6.00 -1.74
C ASN A 114 2.61 6.42 -2.33
N TRP A 115 3.29 5.51 -3.01
CA TRP A 115 4.55 5.82 -3.70
C TRP A 115 4.33 6.84 -4.82
N VAL A 116 3.27 6.67 -5.64
CA VAL A 116 2.85 7.64 -6.66
C VAL A 116 2.62 9.02 -6.04
N HIS A 117 1.85 9.11 -4.94
CA HIS A 117 1.56 10.39 -4.29
C HIS A 117 2.83 11.12 -3.82
N VAL A 118 3.81 10.38 -3.30
CA VAL A 118 5.10 10.94 -2.87
C VAL A 118 5.95 11.41 -4.05
N LEU A 119 5.87 10.72 -5.19
CA LEU A 119 6.63 11.05 -6.40
C LEU A 119 6.04 12.20 -7.21
N PHE A 120 4.78 12.59 -6.97
CA PHE A 120 4.08 13.63 -7.73
C PHE A 120 4.84 14.97 -7.72
N GLU A 121 5.63 15.23 -6.68
CA GLU A 121 6.41 16.47 -6.54
C GLU A 121 7.80 16.44 -7.21
N HIS A 122 8.34 15.28 -7.63
CA HIS A 122 9.80 15.16 -7.84
C HIS A 122 10.32 14.38 -9.07
N ALA A 123 9.58 13.45 -9.71
CA ALA A 123 10.09 12.78 -10.93
C ALA A 123 9.05 11.96 -11.75
N LEU A 124 8.74 12.40 -12.99
CA LEU A 124 7.84 11.68 -13.92
C LEU A 124 8.29 10.25 -14.27
N GLY A 125 9.60 9.99 -14.38
CA GLY A 125 10.13 8.69 -14.80
C GLY A 125 9.99 7.58 -13.75
N LEU A 126 9.94 7.93 -12.46
CA LEU A 126 9.70 6.95 -11.38
C LEU A 126 8.19 6.73 -11.17
N GLN A 127 7.35 7.71 -11.53
CA GLN A 127 5.90 7.61 -11.42
C GLN A 127 5.34 6.51 -12.32
N ILE A 128 5.83 6.38 -13.57
CA ILE A 128 5.32 5.34 -14.48
C ILE A 128 5.57 3.93 -13.96
N GLU A 129 6.69 3.72 -13.25
CA GLU A 129 6.99 2.45 -12.61
C GLU A 129 6.03 2.17 -11.47
N ALA A 130 5.82 3.15 -10.58
CA ALA A 130 4.87 3.05 -9.48
C ALA A 130 3.44 2.76 -9.98
N TYR A 131 2.98 3.46 -11.03
CA TYR A 131 1.69 3.19 -11.66
C TYR A 131 1.62 1.80 -12.30
N THR A 132 2.71 1.30 -12.88
CA THR A 132 2.75 -0.05 -13.45
C THR A 132 2.48 -1.11 -12.39
N TRP A 133 3.10 -0.99 -11.22
CA TRP A 133 2.86 -1.88 -10.09
C TRP A 133 1.47 -1.71 -9.51
N ALA A 134 1.01 -0.47 -9.33
CA ALA A 134 -0.33 -0.18 -8.83
C ALA A 134 -1.39 -0.84 -9.73
N MET A 135 -1.35 -0.61 -11.05
CA MET A 135 -2.28 -1.20 -12.02
C MET A 135 -2.24 -2.72 -11.99
N ALA A 136 -1.06 -3.34 -11.86
CA ALA A 136 -0.96 -4.80 -11.76
C ALA A 136 -1.65 -5.37 -10.50
N PHE A 137 -1.53 -4.69 -9.35
CA PHE A 137 -2.16 -5.14 -8.11
C PHE A 137 -3.65 -4.82 -8.02
N VAL A 138 -4.13 -3.71 -8.62
CA VAL A 138 -5.58 -3.44 -8.67
C VAL A 138 -6.32 -4.59 -9.35
N LEU A 139 -5.79 -5.09 -10.47
CA LEU A 139 -6.38 -6.25 -11.14
C LEU A 139 -6.50 -7.45 -10.18
N GLN A 140 -5.43 -7.78 -9.45
CA GLN A 140 -5.43 -8.88 -8.48
C GLN A 140 -6.43 -8.67 -7.34
N VAL A 141 -6.50 -7.45 -6.79
CA VAL A 141 -7.42 -7.12 -5.69
C VAL A 141 -8.88 -7.18 -6.14
N ILE A 142 -9.20 -6.69 -7.34
CA ILE A 142 -10.55 -6.77 -7.91
C ILE A 142 -10.99 -8.23 -8.09
N TRP A 143 -10.11 -9.09 -8.60
CA TRP A 143 -10.42 -10.51 -8.74
C TRP A 143 -10.71 -11.19 -7.39
N LEU A 144 -9.98 -10.82 -6.33
CA LEU A 144 -10.21 -11.32 -4.98
C LEU A 144 -11.49 -10.74 -4.35
N SER A 145 -11.85 -9.49 -4.66
CA SER A 145 -12.99 -8.80 -4.05
C SER A 145 -14.35 -9.22 -4.64
N ILE A 146 -14.39 -9.60 -5.93
CA ILE A 146 -15.59 -10.16 -6.60
C ILE A 146 -16.17 -11.37 -5.85
N ALA A 147 -15.32 -12.12 -5.13
CA ALA A 147 -15.74 -13.30 -4.39
C ALA A 147 -16.41 -13.00 -3.03
N VAL A 148 -16.32 -11.78 -2.48
CA VAL A 148 -16.53 -11.60 -1.02
C VAL A 148 -17.61 -10.59 -0.60
N SER A 149 -17.90 -9.47 -1.28
CA SER A 149 -18.89 -8.48 -0.75
C SER A 149 -19.15 -7.25 -1.64
N ASN A 150 -20.04 -6.33 -1.18
CA ASN A 150 -20.49 -5.08 -1.83
C ASN A 150 -19.55 -3.86 -1.71
N TRP A 151 -18.36 -4.00 -1.13
CA TRP A 151 -17.32 -2.95 -1.03
C TRP A 151 -16.68 -2.52 -2.37
N TYR A 152 -17.07 -3.12 -3.50
CA TYR A 152 -16.45 -2.92 -4.81
C TYR A 152 -16.77 -1.56 -5.45
N GLU A 153 -17.90 -0.92 -5.14
CA GLU A 153 -18.24 0.36 -5.80
C GLU A 153 -17.25 1.47 -5.43
N CYS A 154 -16.80 1.47 -4.17
CA CYS A 154 -15.79 2.42 -3.70
C CYS A 154 -14.45 2.17 -4.39
N ILE A 155 -14.01 0.91 -4.46
CA ILE A 155 -12.73 0.52 -5.07
C ILE A 155 -12.72 0.82 -6.58
N MET A 156 -13.85 0.64 -7.28
CA MET A 156 -13.96 0.92 -8.70
C MET A 156 -13.83 2.41 -9.03
N SER A 157 -14.45 3.28 -8.23
CA SER A 157 -14.32 4.73 -8.42
C SER A 157 -12.87 5.18 -8.29
N ASP A 158 -12.17 4.71 -7.27
CA ASP A 158 -10.76 5.06 -7.03
C ASP A 158 -9.84 4.50 -8.14
N PHE A 159 -10.15 3.30 -8.65
CA PHE A 159 -9.40 2.69 -9.74
C PHE A 159 -9.48 3.46 -11.06
N GLU A 160 -10.66 3.98 -11.40
CA GLU A 160 -10.85 4.77 -12.61
C GLU A 160 -10.00 6.04 -12.59
N GLY A 161 -9.97 6.73 -11.45
CA GLY A 161 -9.10 7.88 -11.23
C GLY A 161 -7.63 7.50 -11.41
N LEU A 162 -7.21 6.43 -10.73
CA LEU A 162 -5.83 5.95 -10.78
C LEU A 162 -5.37 5.64 -12.21
N ALA A 163 -6.20 4.99 -13.02
CA ALA A 163 -5.84 4.62 -14.39
C ALA A 163 -5.79 5.82 -15.34
N VAL A 164 -6.64 6.82 -15.13
CA VAL A 164 -6.59 8.08 -15.90
C VAL A 164 -5.29 8.82 -15.60
N GLU A 165 -4.90 8.93 -14.33
CA GLU A 165 -3.63 9.54 -13.95
C GLU A 165 -2.43 8.76 -14.50
N ALA A 166 -2.47 7.44 -14.40
CA ALA A 166 -1.45 6.56 -14.96
C ALA A 166 -1.31 6.79 -16.48
N ALA A 167 -2.43 6.78 -17.21
CA ALA A 167 -2.45 7.02 -18.65
C ALA A 167 -1.92 8.41 -19.00
N HIS A 168 -2.25 9.44 -18.20
CA HIS A 168 -1.71 10.78 -18.37
C HIS A 168 -0.17 10.79 -18.29
N VAL A 169 0.41 10.17 -17.25
CA VAL A 169 1.86 10.06 -17.10
C VAL A 169 2.49 9.27 -18.26
N ALA A 170 1.87 8.17 -18.71
CA ALA A 170 2.35 7.41 -19.84
C ALA A 170 2.32 8.21 -21.16
N ILE A 171 1.29 9.03 -21.38
CA ILE A 171 1.20 9.94 -22.54
C ILE A 171 2.31 10.99 -22.49
N LEU A 172 2.58 11.59 -21.33
CA LEU A 172 3.67 12.57 -21.17
C LEU A 172 5.05 11.94 -21.48
N LEU A 173 5.22 10.65 -21.18
CA LEU A 173 6.41 9.88 -21.51
C LEU A 173 6.39 9.25 -22.92
N GLN A 174 5.37 9.56 -23.73
CA GLN A 174 5.17 9.05 -25.10
C GLN A 174 5.00 7.51 -25.20
N ASP A 175 4.63 6.85 -24.10
CA ASP A 175 4.30 5.42 -24.06
C ASP A 175 2.80 5.20 -24.29
N TYR A 176 2.34 5.54 -25.50
CA TYR A 176 0.93 5.42 -25.90
C TYR A 176 0.36 4.00 -25.77
N PRO A 177 1.09 2.92 -26.11
CA PRO A 177 0.58 1.56 -25.95
C PRO A 177 0.23 1.23 -24.49
N LYS A 178 1.07 1.65 -23.53
CA LYS A 178 0.81 1.42 -22.11
C LYS A 178 -0.37 2.27 -21.61
N ALA A 179 -0.46 3.53 -22.04
CA ALA A 179 -1.59 4.39 -21.71
C ALA A 179 -2.92 3.80 -22.20
N LEU A 180 -2.97 3.36 -23.47
CA LEU A 180 -4.16 2.74 -24.05
C LEU A 180 -4.55 1.47 -23.29
N LYS A 181 -3.57 0.60 -23.01
CA LYS A 181 -3.80 -0.65 -22.28
C LYS A 181 -4.45 -0.39 -20.92
N TRP A 182 -3.94 0.56 -20.14
CA TRP A 182 -4.50 0.87 -18.82
C TRP A 182 -5.95 1.37 -18.88
N LEU A 183 -6.28 2.20 -19.87
CA LEU A 183 -7.65 2.68 -20.08
C LEU A 183 -8.58 1.55 -20.56
N GLU A 184 -8.11 0.68 -21.44
CA GLU A 184 -8.87 -0.49 -21.90
C GLU A 184 -9.15 -1.46 -20.75
N ASP A 185 -8.12 -1.81 -19.96
CA ASP A 185 -8.25 -2.72 -18.82
C ASP A 185 -9.36 -2.25 -17.85
N VAL A 186 -9.40 -0.94 -17.56
CA VAL A 186 -10.45 -0.35 -16.70
C VAL A 186 -11.83 -0.41 -17.33
N SER A 187 -11.92 -0.12 -18.63
CA SER A 187 -13.18 -0.17 -19.37
C SER A 187 -13.75 -1.60 -19.40
N TRP A 188 -12.89 -2.60 -19.63
CA TRP A 188 -13.28 -4.01 -19.60
C TRP A 188 -13.79 -4.42 -18.23
N ILE A 189 -13.08 -4.06 -17.15
CA ILE A 189 -13.49 -4.39 -15.78
C ILE A 189 -14.83 -3.73 -15.44
N ARG A 190 -14.99 -2.44 -15.75
CA ARG A 190 -16.27 -1.73 -15.54
C ARG A 190 -17.42 -2.41 -16.26
N THR A 191 -17.19 -2.84 -17.49
CA THR A 191 -18.22 -3.51 -18.31
C THR A 191 -18.56 -4.89 -17.77
N LEU A 192 -17.54 -5.70 -17.46
CA LEU A 192 -17.71 -7.01 -16.83
C LEU A 192 -18.51 -6.91 -15.53
N PHE A 193 -18.20 -5.90 -14.71
CA PHE A 193 -18.90 -5.66 -13.46
C PHE A 193 -20.38 -5.33 -13.67
N LYS A 194 -20.72 -4.41 -14.58
CA LYS A 194 -22.12 -4.09 -14.93
C LYS A 194 -22.89 -5.33 -15.35
N LEU A 195 -22.26 -6.22 -16.13
CA LEU A 195 -22.88 -7.47 -16.57
C LEU A 195 -23.11 -8.44 -15.40
N LEU A 196 -22.14 -8.60 -14.48
CA LEU A 196 -22.29 -9.43 -13.30
C LEU A 196 -23.42 -8.96 -12.38
N ALA A 197 -23.53 -7.65 -12.15
CA ALA A 197 -24.59 -7.06 -11.33
C ALA A 197 -25.99 -7.30 -11.95
N LEU A 198 -26.11 -7.14 -13.27
CA LEU A 198 -27.34 -7.48 -14.00
C LEU A 198 -27.68 -8.96 -13.84
N PHE A 199 -26.70 -9.85 -13.97
CA PHE A 199 -26.89 -11.29 -13.83
C PHE A 199 -27.38 -11.69 -12.43
N GLN A 200 -26.78 -11.12 -11.37
CA GLN A 200 -27.20 -11.37 -9.98
C GLN A 200 -28.61 -10.87 -9.71
N SER A 201 -28.98 -9.69 -10.22
CA SER A 201 -30.33 -9.14 -10.11
C SER A 201 -31.37 -10.07 -10.74
N VAL A 202 -31.10 -10.59 -11.95
CA VAL A 202 -31.99 -11.55 -12.62
C VAL A 202 -32.11 -12.85 -11.82
N ILE A 203 -31.01 -13.39 -11.29
CA ILE A 203 -31.04 -14.60 -10.44
C ILE A 203 -31.89 -14.36 -9.20
N TYR A 204 -31.75 -13.20 -8.55
CA TYR A 204 -32.52 -12.85 -7.36
C TYR A 204 -34.02 -12.74 -7.67
N SER A 205 -34.39 -12.08 -8.77
CA SER A 205 -35.78 -12.00 -9.23
C SER A 205 -36.38 -13.37 -9.56
N LEU A 206 -35.60 -14.26 -10.20
CA LEU A 206 -36.06 -15.62 -10.50
C LEU A 206 -36.29 -16.45 -9.24
N LYS A 207 -35.43 -16.32 -8.22
CA LYS A 207 -35.62 -16.99 -6.92
C LYS A 207 -36.91 -16.54 -6.24
N LEU A 208 -37.17 -15.23 -6.22
CA LEU A 208 -38.41 -14.65 -5.66
C LEU A 208 -39.70 -15.12 -6.33
N VAL A 209 -39.64 -15.49 -7.61
CA VAL A 209 -40.81 -15.99 -8.37
C VAL A 209 -41.03 -17.50 -8.16
N LEU A 210 -39.99 -18.23 -7.75
CA LEU A 210 -40.02 -19.68 -7.56
C LEU A 210 -40.27 -20.12 -6.09
N GLU A 211 -40.29 -19.17 -5.14
CA GLU A 211 -40.72 -19.34 -3.75
C GLU A 211 -42.20 -18.99 -3.56
#